data_AF-A0A6M7W8R2-F1
#
_entry.id   AF-A0A6M7W8R2-F1
#
_cell.length_a   1.000
_cell.length_b   1.000
_cell.length_c   1.000
_cell.angle_alpha   90.00
_cell.angle_beta   90.00
_cell.angle_gamma   90.00
#
_symmetry.space_group_name_H-M   'P 1'
#
loop_
_entity.id
_entity.type
_entity.pdbx_description
1 polymer ?
#
loop_
_entity_poly.entity_id
_entity_poly.type
_entity_poly.pdbx_seq_one_letter_code
_entity_poly.pdbx_strand_id
1 'polypeptide(L)'
;MRYWDSVARRYVEHDTTAQETFGPLEEHTIRPLDLEAEVRSGRMTVNRARRLIGLDPFPSNDNLRTVADATKRKGDTLQTFSARLFWPLDARQDEVHIEDVAHSLSLQCRFAGHCKQFYSVAEHSVLIANWIWWHGPAADALCGLLHDATEAYLVDMPRPVKRSLPEYQRHEAALWKVIAARFGLPEVMPDVVHEADNRIIGDELVNMRPMAWHAKHNDPLGVELQFWSPEQAEDAFLKTYVMLQKMGVAG
;
A
#
# COMPACT_ATOMS: atom_id res chain seq x y z
N MET A 1 31.02 13.70 7.79
CA MET A 1 30.21 12.71 8.53
C MET A 1 29.36 13.42 9.58
N ARG A 2 28.35 14.19 9.15
CA ARG A 2 27.38 14.90 10.02
C ARG A 2 26.11 15.17 9.21
N TYR A 3 25.13 14.27 9.25
CA TYR A 3 23.70 14.56 8.98
C TYR A 3 22.84 13.28 9.20
N TRP A 4 22.75 12.81 10.44
CA TRP A 4 21.87 11.68 10.80
C TRP A 4 20.97 11.99 12.02
N ASP A 5 20.81 13.28 12.38
CA ASP A 5 20.40 13.66 13.74
C ASP A 5 19.05 14.41 13.86
N SER A 6 18.19 14.44 12.83
CA SER A 6 16.96 15.28 12.88
C SER A 6 15.60 14.59 12.70
N VAL A 7 15.53 13.27 12.47
CA VAL A 7 14.21 12.56 12.42
C VAL A 7 14.00 11.68 13.66
N ALA A 8 15.06 11.06 14.18
CA ALA A 8 14.98 10.21 15.36
C ALA A 8 14.59 10.97 16.64
N ARG A 9 15.00 12.23 16.81
CA ARG A 9 14.70 12.99 18.04
C ARG A 9 13.22 13.36 18.23
N ARG A 10 12.43 13.44 17.16
CA ARG A 10 10.98 13.76 17.28
C ARG A 10 10.14 12.59 17.80
N TYR A 11 10.64 11.37 17.73
CA TYR A 11 9.97 10.19 18.28
C TYR A 11 10.30 9.92 19.76
N VAL A 12 11.24 10.67 20.36
CA VAL A 12 11.75 10.41 21.72
C VAL A 12 11.02 11.25 22.79
N GLU A 13 10.15 12.20 22.43
CA GLU A 13 9.45 13.02 23.44
C GLU A 13 8.25 12.32 24.10
N HIS A 14 7.85 11.16 23.59
CA HIS A 14 7.01 10.18 24.31
C HIS A 14 7.75 8.85 24.38
N ASP A 15 8.76 8.83 25.24
CA ASP A 15 9.64 7.71 25.54
C ASP A 15 8.85 6.56 26.20
N THR A 16 8.05 5.82 25.42
CA THR A 16 7.81 4.43 25.77
C THR A 16 9.01 3.66 25.27
N THR A 17 9.95 3.41 26.17
CA THR A 17 11.14 2.61 25.86
C THR A 17 10.73 1.30 25.18
N ALA A 18 11.58 0.72 24.34
CA ALA A 18 11.31 -0.60 23.75
C ALA A 18 10.99 -1.66 24.83
N GLN A 19 11.47 -1.47 26.07
CA GLN A 19 11.15 -2.28 27.23
C GLN A 19 9.71 -2.10 27.74
N GLU A 20 9.16 -0.88 27.64
CA GLU A 20 7.75 -0.60 27.96
C GLU A 20 6.80 -1.10 26.87
N THR A 21 7.23 -1.11 25.60
CA THR A 21 6.41 -1.54 24.46
C THR A 21 6.43 -3.07 24.27
N PHE A 22 7.56 -3.73 24.53
CA PHE A 22 7.80 -5.14 24.22
C PHE A 22 8.13 -6.03 25.44
N GLY A 23 8.20 -5.48 26.66
CA GLY A 23 8.66 -6.19 27.85
C GLY A 23 10.20 -6.26 27.96
N PRO A 24 10.77 -6.97 28.95
CA PRO A 24 12.22 -7.14 29.07
C PRO A 24 12.78 -7.76 27.78
N LEU A 25 13.63 -7.01 27.08
CA LEU A 25 14.34 -7.50 25.91
C LEU A 25 15.44 -8.45 26.38
N GLU A 26 15.17 -9.75 26.42
CA GLU A 26 16.21 -10.76 26.61
C GLU A 26 17.16 -10.76 25.40
N GLU A 27 18.46 -10.96 25.65
CA GLU A 27 19.47 -11.14 24.59
C GLU A 27 19.17 -12.41 23.78
N HIS A 28 18.38 -12.29 22.73
CA HIS A 28 18.27 -13.34 21.73
C HIS A 28 19.58 -13.41 20.95
N THR A 29 20.42 -14.40 21.28
CA THR A 29 21.56 -14.75 20.44
C THR A 29 21.02 -15.22 19.09
N ILE A 30 21.21 -14.42 18.05
CA ILE A 30 20.90 -14.80 16.66
C ILE A 30 21.71 -16.06 16.37
N ARG A 31 21.05 -17.21 16.23
CA ARG A 31 21.69 -18.39 15.64
C ARG A 31 21.98 -18.06 14.17
N PRO A 32 23.22 -18.19 13.68
CA PRO A 32 23.53 -17.94 12.28
C PRO A 32 22.65 -18.83 11.40
N LEU A 33 21.99 -18.22 10.41
CA LEU A 33 21.15 -18.92 9.44
C LEU A 33 22.05 -19.79 8.55
N ASP A 34 21.92 -21.12 8.65
CA ASP A 34 22.62 -22.07 7.77
C ASP A 34 21.83 -22.24 6.47
N LEU A 35 22.17 -21.37 5.50
CA LEU A 35 21.55 -21.32 4.18
C LEU A 35 21.71 -22.61 3.38
N GLU A 36 22.75 -23.42 3.62
CA GLU A 36 22.99 -24.65 2.86
C GLU A 36 22.12 -25.83 3.35
N ALA A 37 21.78 -25.85 4.63
CA ALA A 37 20.87 -26.84 5.21
C ALA A 37 19.43 -26.67 4.71
N GLU A 38 18.94 -25.43 4.56
CA GLU A 38 17.57 -25.13 4.13
C GLU A 38 17.36 -25.39 2.62
N VAL A 39 18.35 -25.11 1.77
CA VAL A 39 18.29 -25.39 0.32
C VAL A 39 18.28 -26.90 0.02
N ARG A 40 19.01 -27.72 0.78
CA ARG A 40 18.97 -29.20 0.65
C ARG A 40 17.63 -29.83 1.05
N SER A 41 16.81 -29.12 1.82
CA SER A 41 15.50 -29.61 2.28
C SER A 41 14.36 -29.41 1.27
N GLY A 42 14.63 -28.78 0.12
CA GLY A 42 13.64 -28.51 -0.93
C GLY A 42 12.65 -27.39 -0.58
N ARG A 43 12.94 -26.53 0.40
CA ARG A 43 11.96 -25.57 0.95
C ARG A 43 11.93 -24.17 0.33
N MET A 44 12.88 -23.74 -0.51
CA MET A 44 12.82 -22.42 -1.18
C MET A 44 13.63 -22.35 -2.49
N THR A 45 13.14 -21.57 -3.47
CA THR A 45 13.86 -21.08 -4.66
C THR A 45 13.63 -19.57 -4.83
N VAL A 46 14.56 -18.85 -5.48
CA VAL A 46 14.49 -17.39 -5.73
C VAL A 46 14.85 -17.10 -7.19
N ASN A 47 14.12 -16.19 -7.84
CA ASN A 47 14.41 -15.72 -9.20
C ASN A 47 14.71 -14.21 -9.26
N ARG A 48 15.61 -13.87 -10.18
CA ARG A 48 16.16 -12.57 -10.60
C ARG A 48 15.25 -11.88 -11.62
N ALA A 49 14.47 -10.88 -11.23
CA ALA A 49 13.74 -10.03 -12.19
C ALA A 49 14.52 -8.74 -12.48
N ARG A 50 15.15 -8.68 -13.66
CA ARG A 50 15.82 -7.51 -14.24
C ARG A 50 14.78 -6.46 -14.63
N ARG A 51 14.70 -5.38 -13.85
CA ARG A 51 13.75 -4.28 -13.99
C ARG A 51 14.10 -3.33 -15.14
N LEU A 52 13.09 -2.81 -15.82
CA LEU A 52 13.17 -1.65 -16.71
C LEU A 52 13.00 -0.37 -15.88
N ILE A 53 13.90 0.59 -16.09
CA ILE A 53 13.91 1.92 -15.48
C ILE A 53 13.36 2.89 -16.52
N GLY A 54 12.41 3.76 -16.14
CA GLY A 54 11.91 4.81 -17.02
C GLY A 54 13.07 5.70 -17.51
N LEU A 55 13.20 5.81 -18.82
CA LEU A 55 14.21 6.64 -19.51
C LEU A 55 13.57 7.90 -20.09
N ASP A 56 12.74 8.60 -19.32
CA ASP A 56 12.54 10.00 -19.65
C ASP A 56 13.87 10.70 -19.40
N PRO A 57 14.41 11.47 -20.37
CA PRO A 57 15.62 12.23 -20.13
C PRO A 57 15.36 13.11 -18.91
N PHE A 58 16.24 13.01 -17.92
CA PHE A 58 16.27 13.93 -16.79
C PHE A 58 16.00 15.33 -17.33
N PRO A 59 14.98 16.06 -16.83
CA PRO A 59 14.91 17.48 -17.14
C PRO A 59 16.29 18.04 -16.80
N SER A 60 16.91 18.71 -17.77
CA SER A 60 18.14 19.46 -17.53
C SER A 60 17.97 20.26 -16.25
N ASN A 61 19.04 20.43 -15.46
CA ASN A 61 19.02 21.07 -14.14
C ASN A 61 18.24 22.41 -14.08
N ASP A 62 17.96 23.05 -15.21
CA ASP A 62 17.12 24.23 -15.37
C ASP A 62 15.61 24.01 -15.07
N ASN A 63 15.11 22.78 -15.04
CA ASN A 63 13.70 22.44 -14.81
C ASN A 63 13.45 21.66 -13.51
N LEU A 64 14.42 21.60 -12.60
CA LEU A 64 14.11 21.31 -11.19
C LEU A 64 13.15 22.42 -10.76
N ARG A 65 11.86 22.10 -10.60
CA ARG A 65 10.89 23.00 -9.95
C ARG A 65 11.59 23.51 -8.70
N THR A 66 11.98 24.78 -8.74
CA THR A 66 12.80 25.36 -7.71
C THR A 66 12.04 25.21 -6.40
N VAL A 67 12.78 24.91 -5.34
CA VAL A 67 12.33 24.78 -3.93
C VAL A 67 11.58 26.04 -3.43
N ALA A 68 11.36 27.04 -4.28
CA ALA A 68 10.71 28.31 -4.02
C ALA A 68 9.26 28.17 -3.47
N ASP A 69 8.53 27.11 -3.83
CA ASP A 69 7.16 26.88 -3.31
C ASP A 69 7.13 26.05 -2.01
N ALA A 70 8.29 25.58 -1.53
CA ALA A 70 8.41 24.79 -0.30
C ALA A 70 8.19 25.62 0.98
N THR A 71 8.13 26.96 0.87
CA THR A 71 7.99 27.86 2.03
C THR A 71 6.61 27.83 2.70
N LYS A 72 5.61 27.16 2.10
CA LYS A 72 4.25 26.98 2.66
C LYS A 72 3.80 25.53 2.83
N ARG A 73 4.68 24.54 2.64
CA ARG A 73 4.31 23.12 2.73
C ARG A 73 4.47 22.60 4.17
N LYS A 74 3.67 21.62 4.57
CA LYS A 74 3.86 20.90 5.85
C LYS A 74 4.60 19.58 5.62
N GLY A 75 5.69 19.37 6.37
CA GLY A 75 6.47 18.13 6.34
C GLY A 75 7.47 18.03 5.19
N ASP A 76 8.24 16.94 5.20
CA ASP A 76 9.24 16.62 4.19
C ASP A 76 8.63 15.90 2.98
N THR A 77 9.38 15.85 1.88
CA THR A 77 8.99 15.19 0.64
C THR A 77 9.45 13.73 0.56
N LEU A 78 8.75 12.96 -0.27
CA LEU A 78 9.26 11.73 -0.86
C LEU A 78 9.33 11.85 -2.39
N GLN A 79 10.19 11.04 -3.01
CA GLN A 79 10.25 10.87 -4.45
C GLN A 79 9.35 9.69 -4.87
N THR A 80 8.47 9.91 -5.84
CA THR A 80 7.62 8.86 -6.40
C THR A 80 8.32 8.09 -7.54
N PHE A 81 7.70 7.01 -8.00
CA PHE A 81 8.22 6.17 -9.09
C PHE A 81 8.50 6.97 -10.36
N SER A 82 7.59 7.87 -10.71
CA SER A 82 7.72 8.80 -11.86
C SER A 82 8.69 9.96 -11.64
N ALA A 83 9.54 9.89 -10.60
CA ALA A 83 10.51 10.90 -10.22
C ALA A 83 9.89 12.28 -9.87
N ARG A 84 8.66 12.28 -9.35
CA ARG A 84 7.99 13.50 -8.84
C ARG A 84 8.19 13.63 -7.33
N LEU A 85 8.10 14.86 -6.83
CA LEU A 85 8.08 15.12 -5.39
C LEU A 85 6.64 15.03 -4.89
N PHE A 86 6.45 14.37 -3.75
CA PHE A 86 5.16 14.24 -3.08
C PHE A 86 5.29 14.60 -1.60
N TRP A 87 4.27 15.27 -1.04
CA TRP A 87 4.22 15.66 0.37
C TRP A 87 3.10 14.88 1.09
N PRO A 88 3.40 13.76 1.77
CA PRO A 88 2.37 12.92 2.39
C PRO A 88 1.49 13.63 3.42
N LEU A 89 2.03 14.65 4.10
CA LEU A 89 1.34 15.40 5.15
C LEU A 89 0.70 16.71 4.66
N ASP A 90 0.83 17.01 3.36
CA ASP A 90 0.32 18.21 2.70
C ASP A 90 0.10 17.97 1.20
N ALA A 91 -0.55 16.84 0.88
CA ALA A 91 -0.77 16.39 -0.48
C ALA A 91 -1.78 17.29 -1.19
N ARG A 92 -1.55 17.52 -2.49
CA ARG A 92 -2.50 18.22 -3.36
C ARG A 92 -3.02 17.28 -4.43
N GLN A 93 -4.24 17.52 -4.89
CA GLN A 93 -4.91 16.62 -5.83
C GLN A 93 -4.10 16.44 -7.13
N ASP A 94 -3.50 17.51 -7.66
CA ASP A 94 -2.72 17.50 -8.89
C ASP A 94 -1.36 16.80 -8.77
N GLU A 95 -0.95 16.41 -7.57
CA GLU A 95 0.28 15.66 -7.27
C GLU A 95 0.03 14.15 -7.14
N VAL A 96 -1.23 13.71 -7.13
CA VAL A 96 -1.61 12.30 -7.11
C VAL A 96 -1.75 11.79 -8.54
N HIS A 97 -0.92 10.81 -8.87
CA HIS A 97 -0.79 10.21 -10.19
C HIS A 97 -1.06 8.71 -10.13
N ILE A 98 -1.92 8.21 -11.02
CA ILE A 98 -2.38 6.83 -10.99
C ILE A 98 -1.24 5.84 -11.23
N GLU A 99 -0.25 6.20 -12.05
CA GLU A 99 0.93 5.39 -12.31
C GLU A 99 1.80 5.20 -11.06
N ASP A 100 1.91 6.24 -10.21
CA ASP A 100 2.67 6.14 -8.96
C ASP A 100 1.93 5.28 -7.92
N VAL A 101 0.60 5.41 -7.87
CA VAL A 101 -0.27 4.57 -7.01
C VAL A 101 -0.16 3.11 -7.42
N ALA A 102 -0.42 2.80 -8.68
CA ALA A 102 -0.38 1.44 -9.20
C ALA A 102 0.98 0.78 -8.96
N HIS A 103 2.06 1.51 -9.23
CA HIS A 103 3.42 1.01 -9.04
C HIS A 103 3.77 0.75 -7.57
N SER A 104 3.40 1.67 -6.66
CA SER A 104 3.69 1.50 -5.24
C SER A 104 2.90 0.31 -4.68
N LEU A 105 1.59 0.26 -4.95
CA LEU A 105 0.71 -0.81 -4.45
C LEU A 105 1.06 -2.19 -5.03
N SER A 106 1.61 -2.26 -6.25
CA SER A 106 2.02 -3.54 -6.84
C SER A 106 3.25 -4.15 -6.19
N LEU A 107 4.04 -3.35 -5.46
CA LEU A 107 5.23 -3.79 -4.74
C LEU A 107 4.98 -4.04 -3.25
N GLN A 108 3.93 -3.45 -2.70
CA GLN A 108 3.56 -3.61 -1.30
C GLN A 108 2.85 -4.94 -1.09
N CYS A 109 3.41 -5.78 -0.23
CA CYS A 109 2.84 -7.08 0.11
C CYS A 109 1.85 -6.92 1.27
N ARG A 110 0.64 -7.46 1.10
CA ARG A 110 -0.36 -7.57 2.16
C ARG A 110 0.19 -8.39 3.33
N PHE A 111 -0.45 -8.25 4.49
CA PHE A 111 -0.05 -8.92 5.74
C PHE A 111 1.40 -8.66 6.16
N ALA A 112 1.97 -7.52 5.75
CA ALA A 112 3.39 -7.19 5.90
C ALA A 112 4.32 -8.33 5.42
N GLY A 113 3.92 -9.05 4.37
CA GLY A 113 4.71 -10.14 3.80
C GLY A 113 4.67 -11.46 4.57
N HIS A 114 3.81 -11.62 5.58
CA HIS A 114 3.68 -12.86 6.35
C HIS A 114 2.75 -13.91 5.69
N CYS A 115 2.60 -13.85 4.37
CA CYS A 115 1.82 -14.77 3.56
C CYS A 115 2.72 -15.83 2.88
N LYS A 116 2.14 -16.94 2.41
CA LYS A 116 2.90 -18.06 1.80
C LYS A 116 3.48 -17.69 0.43
N GLN A 117 2.71 -16.96 -0.35
CA GLN A 117 3.06 -16.45 -1.68
C GLN A 117 2.89 -14.94 -1.71
N PHE A 118 3.66 -14.26 -2.55
CA PHE A 118 3.53 -12.81 -2.75
C PHE A 118 2.09 -12.47 -3.14
N TYR A 119 1.51 -11.50 -2.43
CA TYR A 119 0.16 -11.02 -2.66
C TYR A 119 0.14 -9.52 -2.41
N SER A 120 -0.04 -8.75 -3.48
CA SER A 120 0.12 -7.29 -3.44
C SER A 120 -1.16 -6.57 -3.04
N VAL A 121 -1.00 -5.35 -2.51
CA VAL A 121 -2.14 -4.44 -2.26
C VAL A 121 -2.88 -4.12 -3.58
N ALA A 122 -2.16 -4.04 -4.70
CA ALA A 122 -2.77 -3.84 -6.02
C ALA A 122 -3.68 -5.02 -6.42
N GLU A 123 -3.24 -6.27 -6.24
CA GLU A 123 -4.08 -7.44 -6.53
C GLU A 123 -5.33 -7.47 -5.66
N HIS A 124 -5.17 -7.23 -4.36
CA HIS A 124 -6.28 -7.06 -3.41
C HIS A 124 -7.31 -6.03 -3.90
N SER A 125 -6.83 -4.84 -4.28
CA SER A 125 -7.68 -3.76 -4.77
C SER A 125 -8.41 -4.10 -6.07
N VAL A 126 -7.75 -4.81 -7.00
CA VAL A 126 -8.36 -5.25 -8.26
C VAL A 126 -9.45 -6.29 -8.02
N LEU A 127 -9.24 -7.25 -7.12
CA LEU A 127 -10.23 -8.26 -6.77
C LEU A 127 -11.48 -7.64 -6.14
N ILE A 128 -11.31 -6.67 -5.22
CA ILE A 128 -12.42 -5.89 -4.65
C ILE A 128 -13.19 -5.14 -5.75
N ALA A 129 -12.48 -4.38 -6.60
CA ALA A 129 -13.11 -3.60 -7.66
C ALA A 129 -13.93 -4.48 -8.62
N ASN A 130 -13.37 -5.63 -9.04
CA ASN A 130 -14.05 -6.59 -9.89
C ASN A 130 -15.27 -7.18 -9.19
N TRP A 131 -15.17 -7.54 -7.92
CA TRP A 131 -16.31 -8.07 -7.18
C TRP A 131 -17.45 -7.05 -7.07
N ILE A 132 -17.14 -5.80 -6.70
CA ILE A 132 -18.12 -4.70 -6.60
C ILE A 132 -18.78 -4.44 -7.96
N TRP A 133 -18.01 -4.47 -9.05
CA TRP A 133 -18.54 -4.29 -10.40
C TRP A 133 -19.66 -5.28 -10.74
N TRP A 134 -19.52 -6.55 -10.33
CA TRP A 134 -20.48 -7.61 -10.65
C TRP A 134 -21.62 -7.78 -9.63
N HIS A 135 -21.38 -7.43 -8.35
CA HIS A 135 -22.30 -7.75 -7.25
C HIS A 135 -22.83 -6.51 -6.51
N GLY A 136 -22.16 -5.37 -6.63
CA GLY A 136 -22.53 -4.11 -5.99
C GLY A 136 -22.95 -3.05 -7.02
N PRO A 137 -23.09 -1.79 -6.57
CA PRO A 137 -23.25 -0.67 -7.48
C PRO A 137 -21.98 -0.50 -8.30
N ALA A 138 -22.06 -0.71 -9.63
CA ALA A 138 -20.92 -0.62 -10.53
C ALA A 138 -20.21 0.76 -10.47
N ALA A 139 -20.93 1.82 -10.11
CA ALA A 139 -20.39 3.16 -9.88
C ALA A 139 -19.37 3.21 -8.71
N ASP A 140 -19.48 2.30 -7.73
CA ASP A 140 -18.60 2.24 -6.57
C ASP A 140 -17.33 1.43 -6.83
N ALA A 141 -17.24 0.70 -7.96
CA ALA A 141 -16.11 -0.17 -8.27
C ALA A 141 -14.78 0.60 -8.38
N LEU A 142 -14.80 1.84 -8.88
CA LEU A 142 -13.60 2.68 -8.92
C LEU A 142 -13.16 3.09 -7.50
N CYS A 143 -14.13 3.35 -6.60
CA CYS A 143 -13.82 3.58 -5.20
C CYS A 143 -13.21 2.34 -4.56
N GLY A 144 -13.70 1.14 -4.90
CA GLY A 144 -13.11 -0.13 -4.51
C GLY A 144 -11.68 -0.34 -5.01
N LEU A 145 -11.38 0.06 -6.25
CA LEU A 145 -10.01 -0.02 -6.78
C LEU A 145 -9.04 0.91 -6.05
N LEU A 146 -9.50 2.08 -5.63
CA LEU A 146 -8.66 3.13 -5.06
C LEU A 146 -8.71 3.21 -3.53
N HIS A 147 -9.45 2.31 -2.86
CA HIS A 147 -9.69 2.40 -1.42
C HIS A 147 -8.38 2.41 -0.58
N ASP A 148 -7.39 1.63 -0.99
CA ASP A 148 -6.06 1.56 -0.37
C ASP A 148 -5.02 2.48 -1.06
N ALA A 149 -5.44 3.40 -1.94
CA ALA A 149 -4.51 4.29 -2.64
C ALA A 149 -3.68 5.19 -1.71
N THR A 150 -4.14 5.42 -0.47
CA THR A 150 -3.36 6.12 0.57
C THR A 150 -2.10 5.35 0.95
N GLU A 151 -2.12 4.01 0.90
CA GLU A 151 -0.98 3.15 1.24
C GLU A 151 0.18 3.33 0.25
N ALA A 152 -0.08 3.82 -0.97
CA ALA A 152 0.97 4.16 -1.92
C ALA A 152 1.96 5.18 -1.37
N TYR A 153 1.52 6.04 -0.45
CA TYR A 153 2.29 7.14 0.13
C TYR A 153 2.51 7.00 1.64
N LEU A 154 1.62 6.28 2.35
CA LEU A 154 1.67 6.09 3.80
C LEU A 154 2.06 4.67 4.23
N VAL A 155 2.16 3.73 3.29
CA VAL A 155 2.50 2.31 3.47
C VAL A 155 1.35 1.49 4.09
N ASP A 156 1.19 0.24 3.66
CA ASP A 156 0.33 -0.75 4.33
C ASP A 156 0.84 -1.03 5.76
N MET A 157 0.17 -0.43 6.74
CA MET A 157 0.47 -0.62 8.16
C MET A 157 -0.40 -1.73 8.74
N PRO A 158 0.19 -2.79 9.34
CA PRO A 158 -0.57 -3.87 9.95
C PRO A 158 -1.65 -3.36 10.91
N ARG A 159 -2.88 -3.88 10.76
CA ARG A 159 -4.06 -3.46 11.53
C ARG A 159 -3.82 -3.31 13.05
N PRO A 160 -3.06 -4.20 13.75
CA PRO A 160 -2.77 -4.03 15.18
C PRO A 160 -1.96 -2.77 15.50
N VAL A 161 -1.00 -2.39 14.65
CA VAL A 161 -0.15 -1.20 14.83
C VAL A 161 -0.93 0.06 14.46
N LYS A 162 -1.71 0.02 13.38
CA LYS A 162 -2.54 1.15 12.94
C LYS A 162 -3.50 1.64 14.05
N ARG A 163 -4.05 0.71 14.83
CA ARG A 163 -4.98 1.02 15.95
C ARG A 163 -4.32 1.82 17.09
N SER A 164 -3.01 1.70 17.30
CA SER A 164 -2.29 2.45 18.34
C SER A 164 -1.79 3.81 17.86
N LEU A 165 -2.05 4.21 16.60
CA LEU A 165 -1.53 5.44 16.00
C LEU A 165 -2.66 6.36 15.48
N PRO A 166 -3.31 7.16 16.35
CA PRO A 166 -4.39 8.05 15.93
C PRO A 166 -3.97 9.11 14.90
N GLU A 167 -2.74 9.64 14.99
CA GLU A 167 -2.25 10.63 14.01
C GLU A 167 -2.11 10.03 12.62
N TYR A 168 -1.66 8.77 12.51
CA TYR A 168 -1.59 8.06 11.24
C TYR A 168 -2.97 7.95 10.58
N GLN A 169 -3.99 7.58 11.36
CA GLN A 169 -5.37 7.49 10.87
C GLN A 169 -5.91 8.85 10.40
N ARG A 170 -5.53 9.95 11.05
CA ARG A 170 -5.90 11.31 10.61
C ARG A 170 -5.21 11.69 9.29
N HIS A 171 -3.94 11.35 9.14
CA HIS A 171 -3.20 11.61 7.90
C HIS A 171 -3.74 10.79 6.74
N GLU A 172 -4.06 9.52 6.97
CA GLU A 172 -4.70 8.65 5.99
C GLU A 172 -6.08 9.17 5.58
N ALA A 173 -6.92 9.55 6.55
CA ALA A 173 -8.23 10.14 6.27
C ALA A 173 -8.11 11.47 5.51
N ALA A 174 -7.14 12.32 5.82
CA ALA A 174 -6.90 13.56 5.09
C ALA A 174 -6.42 13.31 3.66
N LEU A 175 -5.50 12.35 3.48
CA LEU A 175 -4.99 11.97 2.16
C LEU A 175 -6.08 11.34 1.30
N TRP A 176 -6.96 10.52 1.88
CA TRP A 176 -8.11 9.96 1.17
C TRP A 176 -8.96 11.06 0.53
N LYS A 177 -9.24 12.17 1.23
CA LYS A 177 -10.01 13.29 0.67
C LYS A 177 -9.35 13.90 -0.57
N VAL A 178 -8.01 14.00 -0.56
CA VAL A 178 -7.23 14.51 -1.69
C VAL A 178 -7.31 13.55 -2.88
N ILE A 179 -7.15 12.25 -2.63
CA ILE A 179 -7.28 11.20 -3.65
C ILE A 179 -8.70 11.15 -4.21
N ALA A 180 -9.71 11.22 -3.34
CA ALA A 180 -11.10 11.19 -3.72
C ALA A 180 -11.45 12.38 -4.62
N ALA A 181 -11.03 13.59 -4.24
CA ALA A 181 -11.19 14.78 -5.07
C ALA A 181 -10.46 14.65 -6.42
N ARG A 182 -9.24 14.09 -6.44
CA ARG A 182 -8.45 13.89 -7.67
C ARG A 182 -9.15 12.99 -8.69
N PHE A 183 -9.80 11.92 -8.22
CA PHE A 183 -10.40 10.90 -9.08
C PHE A 183 -11.92 10.98 -9.19
N GLY A 184 -12.55 12.02 -8.63
CA GLY A 184 -14.01 12.22 -8.69
C GLY A 184 -14.79 11.20 -7.85
N LEU A 185 -14.22 10.74 -6.74
CA LEU A 185 -14.81 9.77 -5.82
C LEU A 185 -15.53 10.46 -4.66
N PRO A 186 -16.46 9.74 -3.98
CA PRO A 186 -17.09 10.28 -2.77
C PRO A 186 -16.06 10.45 -1.64
N GLU A 187 -16.18 11.56 -0.90
CA GLU A 187 -15.33 11.83 0.27
C GLU A 187 -15.51 10.79 1.37
N VAL A 188 -16.75 10.32 1.54
CA VAL A 188 -17.09 9.20 2.42
C VAL A 188 -17.13 7.94 1.58
N MET A 189 -16.30 6.97 1.94
CA MET A 189 -16.21 5.70 1.24
C MET A 189 -17.55 4.93 1.34
N PRO A 190 -18.07 4.37 0.24
CA PRO A 190 -19.32 3.61 0.25
C PRO A 190 -19.23 2.36 1.13
N ASP A 191 -20.33 2.00 1.80
CA ASP A 191 -20.40 0.83 2.68
C ASP A 191 -20.04 -0.49 1.96
N VAL A 192 -20.37 -0.60 0.68
CA VAL A 192 -20.04 -1.78 -0.15
C VAL A 192 -18.53 -2.02 -0.25
N VAL A 193 -17.72 -0.95 -0.21
CA VAL A 193 -16.25 -1.05 -0.26
C VAL A 193 -15.72 -1.58 1.07
N HIS A 194 -16.22 -1.05 2.20
CA HIS A 194 -15.86 -1.54 3.53
C HIS A 194 -16.28 -2.99 3.76
N GLU A 195 -17.45 -3.37 3.25
CA GLU A 195 -17.93 -4.75 3.30
C GLU A 195 -17.03 -5.68 2.48
N ALA A 196 -16.68 -5.29 1.26
CA ALA A 196 -15.81 -6.06 0.40
C ALA A 196 -14.41 -6.24 0.99
N ASP A 197 -13.78 -5.17 1.50
CA ASP A 197 -12.46 -5.23 2.16
C ASP A 197 -12.46 -6.15 3.41
N ASN A 198 -13.54 -6.17 4.19
CA ASN A 198 -13.60 -7.06 5.34
C ASN A 198 -13.85 -8.53 4.98
N ARG A 199 -14.64 -8.78 3.92
CA ARG A 199 -14.99 -10.13 3.49
C ARG A 199 -13.89 -10.81 2.68
N ILE A 200 -13.16 -10.06 1.85
CA ILE A 200 -12.07 -10.62 1.02
C ILE A 200 -10.98 -11.29 1.87
N ILE A 201 -10.80 -10.86 3.13
CA ILE A 201 -9.90 -11.53 4.08
C ILE A 201 -10.19 -13.03 4.14
N GLY A 202 -11.46 -13.45 4.11
CA GLY A 202 -11.83 -14.86 4.10
C GLY A 202 -11.23 -15.65 2.93
N ASP A 203 -11.20 -15.04 1.75
CA ASP A 203 -10.54 -15.59 0.55
C ASP A 203 -9.01 -15.56 0.71
N GLU A 204 -8.45 -14.48 1.24
CA GLU A 204 -7.00 -14.29 1.39
C GLU A 204 -6.36 -15.26 2.38
N LEU A 205 -7.11 -15.76 3.35
CA LEU A 205 -6.63 -16.69 4.36
C LEU A 205 -6.10 -18.01 3.78
N VAL A 206 -6.44 -18.37 2.54
CA VAL A 206 -5.83 -19.51 1.82
C VAL A 206 -4.31 -19.34 1.71
N ASN A 207 -3.85 -18.09 1.61
CA ASN A 207 -2.45 -17.71 1.54
C ASN A 207 -1.79 -17.56 2.92
N MET A 208 -2.51 -17.82 4.01
CA MET A 208 -2.00 -17.74 5.39
C MET A 208 -1.87 -19.13 6.03
N ARG A 209 -0.96 -19.28 7.00
CA ARG A 209 -0.90 -20.51 7.81
C ARG A 209 -2.13 -20.57 8.72
N PRO A 210 -2.83 -21.71 8.83
CA PRO A 210 -4.09 -21.78 9.60
C PRO A 210 -3.92 -21.36 11.07
N MET A 211 -4.84 -20.54 11.56
CA MET A 211 -4.96 -20.13 12.96
C MET A 211 -6.42 -20.11 13.40
N ALA A 212 -6.68 -20.26 14.71
CA ALA A 212 -8.05 -20.33 15.25
C ALA A 212 -8.90 -19.09 14.93
N TRP A 213 -8.29 -17.90 14.85
CA TRP A 213 -9.02 -16.65 14.56
C TRP A 213 -9.59 -16.61 13.13
N HIS A 214 -9.10 -17.45 12.21
CA HIS A 214 -9.59 -17.52 10.83
C HIS A 214 -11.09 -17.83 10.78
N ALA A 215 -11.62 -18.56 11.77
CA ALA A 215 -13.03 -18.92 11.85
C ALA A 215 -14.00 -17.72 11.89
N LYS A 216 -13.51 -16.51 12.19
CA LYS A 216 -14.33 -15.29 12.18
C LYS A 216 -14.60 -14.73 10.78
N HIS A 217 -13.88 -15.19 9.76
CA HIS A 217 -14.05 -14.79 8.36
C HIS A 217 -14.72 -15.93 7.59
N ASN A 218 -16.01 -16.17 7.90
CA ASN A 218 -16.79 -17.31 7.37
C ASN A 218 -17.72 -16.95 6.20
N ASP A 219 -17.77 -15.68 5.79
CA ASP A 219 -18.52 -15.19 4.63
C ASP A 219 -17.58 -14.48 3.62
N PRO A 220 -16.70 -15.24 2.95
CA PRO A 220 -15.78 -14.69 1.95
C PRO A 220 -16.54 -14.16 0.71
N LEU A 221 -15.85 -13.37 -0.12
CA LEU A 221 -16.41 -12.90 -1.40
C LEU A 221 -16.50 -14.03 -2.43
N GLY A 222 -15.70 -15.09 -2.27
CA GLY A 222 -15.60 -16.19 -3.24
C GLY A 222 -14.69 -15.85 -4.42
N VAL A 223 -13.69 -14.98 -4.20
CA VAL A 223 -12.71 -14.59 -5.22
C VAL A 223 -11.50 -15.52 -5.20
N GLU A 224 -10.90 -15.74 -6.37
CA GLU A 224 -9.66 -16.52 -6.49
C GLU A 224 -8.44 -15.60 -6.52
N LEU A 225 -7.49 -15.84 -5.61
CA LEU A 225 -6.20 -15.14 -5.60
C LEU A 225 -5.34 -15.63 -6.76
N GLN A 226 -4.77 -14.68 -7.48
CA GLN A 226 -3.98 -14.91 -8.69
C GLN A 226 -2.47 -14.97 -8.40
N PHE A 227 -2.02 -14.37 -7.29
CA PHE A 227 -0.61 -14.26 -6.90
C PHE A 227 0.25 -13.64 -8.01
N TRP A 228 -0.22 -12.50 -8.53
CA TRP A 228 0.45 -11.78 -9.60
C TRP A 228 1.85 -11.33 -9.19
N SER A 229 2.80 -11.39 -10.12
CA SER A 229 4.05 -10.65 -9.96
C SER A 229 3.74 -9.15 -9.84
N PRO A 230 4.64 -8.33 -9.24
CA PRO A 230 4.43 -6.89 -9.19
C PRO A 230 4.08 -6.26 -10.55
N GLU A 231 4.72 -6.72 -11.63
CA GLU A 231 4.45 -6.23 -12.98
C GLU A 231 3.05 -6.60 -13.46
N GLN A 232 2.60 -7.82 -13.19
CA GLN A 232 1.25 -8.27 -13.53
C GLN A 232 0.18 -7.52 -12.72
N ALA A 233 0.45 -7.28 -11.43
CA ALA A 233 -0.47 -6.56 -10.55
C ALA A 233 -0.58 -5.08 -10.94
N GLU A 234 0.54 -4.42 -11.29
CA GLU A 234 0.56 -3.04 -11.78
C GLU A 234 -0.24 -2.90 -13.09
N ASP A 235 0.00 -3.79 -14.05
CA ASP A 235 -0.70 -3.81 -15.34
C ASP A 235 -2.21 -4.09 -15.17
N ALA A 236 -2.57 -5.06 -14.32
CA ALA A 236 -3.97 -5.36 -14.01
C ALA A 236 -4.67 -4.15 -13.35
N PHE A 237 -4.01 -3.50 -12.39
CA PHE A 237 -4.55 -2.32 -11.71
C PHE A 237 -4.80 -1.17 -12.69
N LEU A 238 -3.83 -0.84 -13.55
CA LEU A 238 -3.97 0.22 -14.54
C LEU A 238 -5.05 -0.09 -15.59
N LYS A 239 -5.14 -1.34 -16.04
CA LYS A 239 -6.20 -1.79 -16.97
C LYS A 239 -7.58 -1.67 -16.36
N THR A 240 -7.76 -2.12 -15.11
CA THR A 240 -9.02 -1.99 -14.38
C THR A 240 -9.37 -0.52 -14.16
N TYR A 241 -8.42 0.34 -13.80
CA TYR A 241 -8.65 1.78 -13.67
C TYR A 241 -9.16 2.41 -14.98
N VAL A 242 -8.49 2.14 -16.10
CA VAL A 242 -8.89 2.68 -17.41
C VAL A 242 -10.26 2.16 -17.85
N MET A 243 -10.55 0.89 -17.59
CA MET A 243 -11.86 0.29 -17.87
C MET A 243 -12.97 1.00 -17.09
N LEU A 244 -12.81 1.13 -15.76
CA LEU A 244 -13.81 1.73 -14.88
C LEU A 244 -14.03 3.21 -15.18
N GLN A 245 -12.96 3.96 -15.49
CA GLN A 245 -13.06 5.35 -15.94
C GLN A 245 -13.90 5.49 -17.22
N LYS A 246 -13.66 4.65 -18.22
CA LYS A 246 -14.44 4.67 -19.47
C LYS A 246 -15.90 4.34 -19.25
N MET A 247 -16.19 3.41 -18.34
CA MET A 247 -17.55 2.99 -18.04
C MET A 247 -18.31 4.00 -17.17
N GLY A 248 -17.64 4.70 -16.26
CA GLY A 248 -18.23 5.76 -15.44
C GLY A 248 -18.52 7.06 -16.20
N VAL A 249 -17.83 7.32 -17.31
CA VAL A 249 -18.09 8.48 -18.20
C VAL A 249 -19.24 8.21 -19.18
N ALA A 250 -19.66 6.95 -19.35
CA ALA A 250 -20.71 6.54 -20.28
C ALA A 250 -22.13 6.45 -19.66
N GLY A 251 -22.29 6.89 -18.41
CA GLY A 251 -23.55 6.88 -17.65
C GLY A 251 -24.25 8.23 -17.59
#